data_AF-A0A2J6PUP0-F1
#
_entry.id   AF-A0A2J6PUP0-F1
#
_cell.length_a   1.000
_cell.length_b   1.000
_cell.length_c   1.000
_cell.angle_alpha   90.00
_cell.angle_beta   90.00
_cell.angle_gamma   90.00
#
_symmetry.space_group_name_H-M   'P 1'
#
loop_
_entity.id
_entity.type
_entity.pdbx_description
1 polymer ?
#
loop_
_entity_poly.entity_id
_entity_poly.type
_entity_poly.pdbx_seq_one_letter_code
_entity_poly.pdbx_strand_id
1 'polypeptide(L)'
;MHSLVQPNAWVVLRLPSDSLKVMQIVPNTIVTLGKYGTFSSNLIIDRPYNLTYELLDRKPGEKDSYLRIVPASELHADTIAEERAATPSSGADQITIGGDGVEFELVGENGEVIMRSNRETIDDSARQTLTMEEIEELKREGTGAGKDLIAKLMASHLGIEQKTAFSLAKYKLLKTKKYLRRFTILPLDVPMLTRWMMEEKDASKILEMREEMVALIGSWANAHFSESRPFDTNPSGGRWLVVDETGGLLVAALAERMGILYPSSSELATENEHPTEIPLATSNTITLIHNNAQPNLSLLKYFSYDSTNSSTSPTHPLSTNLHPLSWLQLLSPSSDPTYSTPITPLSPTTLSTLKSGKRGTYYRKIRRHNRITSIVHSTLAGSFSGLAIASHMDPISILRHTIPLLSGGAPIAIFSPTIEPLVLLSDAYSTSRRTAFIQSPPESFTSLPPASQSSWPGNEDFPLNPTLLINTSVQSARVREWQVLPGRTHPVMTGRGGAEGYLFTATRVVPAEGRVEARGKFVRKKGGEVAGKEKVEKKREPEGDGEVEEGSPPKKVKLDVDAEGGMESSSNVKIEEAKI
;
A
#
# COMPACT_ATOMS: atom_id res chain seq x y z
N MET A 1 -0.23 -11.33 -13.11
CA MET A 1 -0.71 -10.22 -13.95
C MET A 1 -0.25 -10.44 -15.39
N HIS A 2 -1.07 -10.13 -16.39
CA HIS A 2 -0.73 -10.32 -17.81
C HIS A 2 0.25 -9.24 -18.31
N SER A 3 1.12 -9.60 -19.26
CA SER A 3 2.08 -8.68 -19.88
C SER A 3 1.49 -7.83 -21.01
N LEU A 4 0.36 -8.27 -21.57
CA LEU A 4 -0.35 -7.63 -22.67
C LEU A 4 -1.77 -7.25 -22.27
N VAL A 5 -2.29 -6.19 -22.89
CA VAL A 5 -3.67 -5.72 -22.69
C VAL A 5 -4.65 -6.79 -23.18
N GLN A 6 -5.39 -7.41 -22.25
CA GLN A 6 -6.41 -8.40 -22.58
C GLN A 6 -7.76 -7.75 -22.90
N PRO A 7 -8.60 -8.39 -23.73
CA PRO A 7 -10.00 -8.00 -23.89
C PRO A 7 -10.72 -7.91 -22.54
N ASN A 8 -11.55 -6.89 -22.37
CA ASN A 8 -12.33 -6.61 -21.15
C ASN A 8 -11.49 -6.38 -19.88
N ALA A 9 -10.17 -6.27 -19.97
CA ALA A 9 -9.33 -5.91 -18.84
C ALA A 9 -9.52 -4.43 -18.46
N TRP A 10 -9.40 -4.15 -17.17
CA TRP A 10 -9.26 -2.78 -16.69
C TRP A 10 -7.82 -2.31 -16.86
N VAL A 11 -7.65 -1.11 -17.42
CA VAL A 11 -6.34 -0.49 -17.63
C VAL A 11 -6.35 0.95 -17.17
N VAL A 12 -5.16 1.51 -16.99
CA VAL A 12 -4.98 2.93 -16.70
C VAL A 12 -4.33 3.61 -17.89
N LEU A 13 -4.97 4.68 -18.37
CA LEU A 13 -4.42 5.55 -19.39
C LEU A 13 -3.84 6.78 -18.70
N ARG A 14 -2.51 6.88 -18.66
CA ARG A 14 -1.81 8.09 -18.22
C ARG A 14 -1.73 9.07 -19.38
N LEU A 15 -2.36 10.22 -19.23
CA LEU A 15 -2.39 11.28 -20.24
C LEU A 15 -1.12 12.16 -20.14
N PRO A 16 -0.84 13.01 -21.15
CA PRO A 16 0.31 13.92 -21.11
C PRO A 16 0.24 14.93 -19.96
N SER A 17 -0.96 15.22 -19.46
CA SER A 17 -1.20 16.01 -18.25
C SER A 17 -0.81 15.30 -16.95
N ASP A 18 -0.28 14.07 -17.03
CA ASP A 18 -0.05 13.13 -15.92
C ASP A 18 -1.32 12.59 -15.23
N SER A 19 -2.50 13.12 -15.60
CA SER A 19 -3.79 12.63 -15.11
C SER A 19 -4.05 11.17 -15.50
N LEU A 20 -4.61 10.41 -14.57
CA LEU A 20 -4.87 8.97 -14.72
C LEU A 20 -6.33 8.69 -15.04
N LYS A 21 -6.58 7.97 -16.14
CA LYS A 21 -7.93 7.55 -16.53
C LYS A 21 -8.07 6.03 -16.51
N VAL A 22 -8.82 5.52 -15.54
CA VAL A 22 -9.15 4.09 -15.44
C VAL A 22 -10.36 3.76 -16.30
N MET A 23 -10.25 2.71 -17.12
CA MET A 23 -11.37 2.21 -17.93
C MET A 23 -11.21 0.74 -18.31
N GLN A 24 -12.32 0.11 -18.65
CA GLN A 24 -12.36 -1.25 -19.17
C GLN A 24 -12.20 -1.24 -20.70
N ILE A 25 -11.29 -2.07 -21.23
CA ILE A 25 -11.03 -2.17 -22.67
C ILE A 25 -11.99 -3.18 -23.30
N VAL A 26 -13.20 -2.73 -23.60
CA VAL A 26 -14.22 -3.54 -24.28
C VAL A 26 -13.91 -3.58 -25.78
N PRO A 27 -13.82 -4.76 -26.43
CA PRO A 27 -13.59 -4.87 -27.87
C PRO A 27 -14.63 -4.11 -28.71
N ASN A 28 -14.21 -3.59 -29.87
CA ASN A 28 -15.07 -2.87 -30.82
C ASN A 28 -15.75 -1.61 -30.25
N THR A 29 -15.11 -0.93 -29.31
CA THR A 29 -15.59 0.34 -28.73
C THR A 29 -14.60 1.48 -29.00
N ILE A 30 -15.05 2.72 -28.77
CA ILE A 30 -14.20 3.90 -28.94
C ILE A 30 -13.66 4.30 -27.56
N VAL A 31 -12.34 4.40 -27.47
CA VAL A 31 -11.63 4.96 -26.32
C VAL A 31 -11.50 6.47 -26.50
N THR A 32 -11.89 7.23 -25.47
CA THR A 32 -11.76 8.69 -25.46
C THR A 32 -10.67 9.16 -24.50
N LEU A 33 -9.76 9.99 -25.03
CA LEU A 33 -8.69 10.65 -24.28
C LEU A 33 -9.07 12.12 -23.96
N GLY A 34 -10.35 12.49 -24.07
CA GLY A 34 -10.80 13.87 -23.90
C GLY A 34 -10.23 14.78 -24.99
N LYS A 35 -9.54 15.86 -24.60
CA LYS A 35 -8.96 16.83 -25.54
C LYS A 35 -7.86 16.26 -26.46
N TYR A 36 -7.30 15.09 -26.12
CA TYR A 36 -6.23 14.46 -26.91
C TYR A 36 -6.78 13.58 -28.05
N GLY A 37 -8.10 13.41 -28.17
CA GLY A 37 -8.74 12.68 -29.26
C GLY A 37 -9.33 11.33 -28.84
N THR A 38 -9.69 10.53 -29.84
CA THR A 38 -10.33 9.22 -29.68
C THR A 38 -9.70 8.18 -30.61
N PHE A 39 -9.76 6.90 -30.23
CA PHE A 39 -9.27 5.78 -31.05
C PHE A 39 -10.07 4.50 -30.78
N SER A 40 -9.97 3.51 -31.66
CA SER A 40 -10.64 2.21 -31.49
C SER A 40 -9.95 1.36 -30.43
N SER A 41 -10.70 0.76 -29.50
CA SER A 41 -10.16 -0.11 -28.44
C SER A 41 -9.34 -1.28 -28.98
N ASN A 42 -9.68 -1.77 -30.18
CA ASN A 42 -8.95 -2.85 -30.86
C ASN A 42 -7.49 -2.51 -31.14
N LEU A 43 -7.13 -1.22 -31.22
CA LEU A 43 -5.76 -0.80 -31.48
C LEU A 43 -4.81 -1.02 -30.30
N ILE A 44 -5.33 -1.26 -29.10
CA ILE A 44 -4.52 -1.47 -27.89
C ILE A 44 -4.63 -2.88 -27.31
N ILE A 45 -5.59 -3.69 -27.77
CA ILE A 45 -5.68 -5.11 -27.40
C ILE A 45 -4.41 -5.83 -27.91
N ASP A 46 -3.91 -6.76 -27.09
CA ASP A 46 -2.67 -7.53 -27.30
C ASP A 46 -1.40 -6.68 -27.42
N ARG A 47 -1.47 -5.39 -27.03
CA ARG A 47 -0.29 -4.54 -26.96
C ARG A 47 0.35 -4.57 -25.57
N PRO A 48 1.67 -4.28 -25.46
CA PRO A 48 2.35 -4.24 -24.19
C PRO A 48 1.88 -3.06 -23.33
N TYR A 49 1.83 -3.30 -22.03
CA TYR A 49 1.78 -2.25 -21.02
C TYR A 49 3.10 -1.46 -20.96
N ASN A 50 3.06 -0.31 -20.28
CA ASN A 50 4.19 0.60 -20.01
C ASN A 50 4.80 1.26 -21.25
N LEU A 51 4.15 1.17 -22.41
CA LEU A 51 4.53 1.89 -23.62
C LEU A 51 3.70 3.17 -23.79
N THR A 52 4.36 4.20 -24.31
CA THR A 52 3.69 5.44 -24.72
C THR A 52 3.31 5.35 -26.20
N TYR A 53 2.04 5.61 -26.47
CA TYR A 53 1.46 5.64 -27.81
C TYR A 53 1.19 7.08 -28.21
N GLU A 54 1.39 7.36 -29.49
CA GLU A 54 1.05 8.62 -30.15
C GLU A 54 -0.11 8.37 -31.11
N LEU A 55 -1.18 9.16 -30.95
CA LEU A 55 -2.35 9.12 -31.81
C LEU A 55 -2.08 9.92 -33.08
N LEU A 56 -1.99 9.21 -34.20
CA LEU A 56 -1.72 9.81 -35.50
C LEU A 56 -2.98 10.46 -36.07
N ASP A 57 -2.75 11.46 -36.93
CA ASP A 57 -3.82 12.05 -37.71
C ASP A 57 -4.48 11.01 -38.62
N ARG A 58 -5.79 11.16 -38.79
CA ARG A 58 -6.58 10.27 -39.63
C ARG A 58 -6.19 10.51 -41.08
N LYS A 59 -5.81 9.45 -41.79
CA LYS A 59 -5.51 9.59 -43.22
C LYS A 59 -6.80 9.81 -44.01
N PRO A 60 -6.74 10.51 -45.16
CA PRO A 60 -7.90 10.70 -46.03
C PRO A 60 -8.51 9.34 -46.43
N GLY A 61 -9.81 9.16 -46.19
CA GLY A 61 -10.56 7.94 -46.54
C GLY A 61 -10.55 6.82 -45.49
N GLU A 62 -9.75 6.93 -44.42
CA GLU A 62 -9.79 5.96 -43.32
C GLU A 62 -10.79 6.38 -42.23
N LYS A 63 -11.42 5.39 -41.60
CA LYS A 63 -12.40 5.62 -40.52
C LYS A 63 -11.72 5.95 -39.19
N ASP A 64 -10.64 5.25 -38.87
CA ASP A 64 -9.97 5.29 -37.57
C ASP A 64 -8.56 5.86 -37.67
N SER A 65 -8.09 6.51 -36.61
CA SER A 65 -6.70 6.92 -36.45
C SER A 65 -5.82 5.75 -36.03
N TYR A 66 -4.56 5.73 -36.45
CA TYR A 66 -3.57 4.74 -36.01
C TYR A 66 -2.80 5.18 -34.77
N LEU A 67 -2.18 4.20 -34.10
CA LEU A 67 -1.28 4.41 -32.97
C LEU A 67 0.17 4.09 -33.35
N ARG A 68 1.08 5.00 -33.03
CA ARG A 68 2.54 4.79 -33.13
C ARG A 68 3.13 4.62 -31.75
N ILE A 69 3.99 3.62 -31.56
CA ILE A 69 4.79 3.50 -30.32
C ILE A 69 5.87 4.58 -30.34
N VAL A 70 5.97 5.35 -29.27
CA VAL A 70 7.00 6.36 -29.10
C VAL A 70 8.22 5.72 -28.43
N PRO A 71 9.40 5.73 -29.07
CA PRO A 71 10.60 5.15 -28.48
C PRO A 71 11.11 6.00 -27.29
N ALA A 72 11.80 5.35 -26.35
CA ALA A 72 12.34 6.02 -25.16
C ALA A 72 13.30 7.18 -25.51
N SER A 73 14.07 7.05 -26.60
CA SER A 73 14.94 8.13 -27.10
C SER A 73 14.16 9.40 -27.46
N GLU A 74 12.94 9.27 -28.00
CA GLU A 74 12.08 10.42 -28.32
C GLU A 74 11.40 10.99 -27.07
N LEU A 75 11.08 10.16 -26.07
CA LEU A 75 10.49 10.61 -24.80
C LEU A 75 11.47 11.40 -23.93
N HIS A 76 12.74 10.98 -23.92
CA HIS A 76 13.79 11.55 -23.06
C HIS A 76 14.76 12.47 -23.82
N ALA A 77 14.48 12.78 -25.10
CA ALA A 77 15.36 13.59 -25.94
C ALA A 77 15.76 14.93 -25.29
N ASP A 78 14.79 15.62 -24.68
CA ASP A 78 15.02 16.93 -24.04
C ASP A 78 15.87 16.79 -22.77
N THR A 79 15.60 15.79 -21.94
CA THR A 79 16.40 15.53 -20.73
C THR A 79 17.83 15.13 -21.07
N ILE A 80 18.02 14.30 -22.10
CA ILE A 80 19.35 13.89 -22.58
C ILE A 80 20.11 15.10 -23.14
N ALA A 81 19.43 16.01 -23.85
CA ALA A 81 20.03 17.24 -24.34
C ALA A 81 20.46 18.16 -23.18
N GLU A 82 19.62 18.30 -22.14
CA GLU A 82 19.96 19.03 -20.91
C GLU A 82 21.17 18.41 -20.20
N GLU A 83 21.22 17.09 -20.05
CA GLU A 83 22.34 16.39 -19.41
C GLU A 83 23.66 16.57 -20.18
N ARG A 84 23.62 16.45 -21.52
CA ARG A 84 24.78 16.70 -22.38
C ARG A 84 25.27 18.14 -22.31
N ALA A 85 24.35 19.10 -22.21
CA ALA A 85 24.71 20.51 -22.01
C ALA A 85 25.27 20.78 -20.60
N ALA A 86 24.82 20.03 -19.59
CA ALA A 86 25.28 20.16 -18.21
C ALA A 86 26.61 19.45 -17.93
N THR A 87 27.02 18.48 -18.76
CA THR A 87 28.29 17.76 -18.59
C THR A 87 29.41 18.57 -19.25
N PRO A 88 30.34 19.18 -18.49
CA PRO A 88 31.42 19.96 -19.09
C PRO A 88 32.28 19.03 -19.96
N SER A 89 32.60 19.48 -21.18
CA SER A 89 33.66 18.87 -21.96
C SER A 89 34.94 18.92 -21.11
N SER A 90 35.61 17.78 -20.98
CA SER A 90 36.89 17.64 -20.28
C SER A 90 37.88 18.72 -20.75
N GLY A 91 38.04 19.81 -19.97
CA GLY A 91 39.01 20.86 -20.27
C GLY A 91 38.73 22.29 -19.79
N ALA A 92 37.56 22.64 -19.25
CA ALA A 92 37.32 24.00 -18.74
C ALA A 92 37.19 24.03 -17.21
N ASP A 93 38.12 24.73 -16.57
CA ASP A 93 38.24 24.92 -15.13
C ASP A 93 37.00 25.57 -14.50
N GLN A 94 36.64 25.02 -13.32
CA GLN A 94 36.11 25.69 -12.13
C GLN A 94 35.16 26.88 -12.35
N ILE A 95 33.85 26.61 -12.45
CA ILE A 95 32.80 27.63 -12.27
C ILE A 95 32.34 27.59 -10.81
N THR A 96 32.74 28.59 -10.03
CA THR A 96 32.28 28.80 -8.66
C THR A 96 30.85 29.34 -8.69
N ILE A 97 29.86 28.50 -8.39
CA ILE A 97 28.48 28.95 -8.20
C ILE A 97 28.43 29.69 -6.86
N GLY A 98 28.41 31.02 -6.91
CA GLY A 98 28.13 31.86 -5.76
C GLY A 98 26.73 31.57 -5.21
N GLY A 99 26.65 31.27 -3.92
CA GLY A 99 25.40 31.07 -3.20
C GLY A 99 24.71 32.41 -2.99
N ASP A 100 23.95 32.85 -3.99
CA ASP A 100 22.81 33.75 -3.89
C ASP A 100 22.22 33.83 -5.30
N GLY A 101 20.98 33.36 -5.47
CA GLY A 101 20.33 33.05 -6.76
C GLY A 101 20.06 34.23 -7.69
N VAL A 102 21.09 35.02 -8.01
CA VAL A 102 21.12 36.06 -9.03
C VAL A 102 21.92 35.51 -10.21
N GLU A 103 21.22 35.02 -11.22
CA GLU A 103 21.83 34.54 -12.47
C GLU A 103 22.34 35.76 -13.27
N PHE A 104 23.66 35.99 -13.25
CA PHE A 104 24.33 36.98 -14.10
C PHE A 104 24.55 36.43 -15.51
N GLU A 105 24.54 37.32 -16.51
CA GLU A 105 25.00 36.96 -17.86
C GLU A 105 26.50 36.65 -17.83
N LEU A 106 26.84 35.36 -17.86
CA LEU A 106 28.18 34.91 -18.17
C LEU A 106 28.33 34.95 -19.69
N VAL A 107 29.14 35.88 -20.19
CA VAL A 107 29.53 35.92 -21.61
C VAL A 107 30.93 35.33 -21.69
N GLY A 108 31.12 34.28 -22.50
CA GLY A 108 32.44 33.70 -22.74
C GLY A 108 33.35 34.68 -23.50
N GLU A 109 34.66 34.45 -23.50
CA GLU A 109 35.63 35.30 -24.23
C GLU A 109 35.31 35.48 -25.73
N ASN A 110 34.51 34.57 -26.31
CA ASN A 110 34.08 34.60 -27.70
C ASN A 110 32.74 35.33 -27.94
N GLY A 111 32.14 35.95 -26.91
CA GLY A 111 30.84 36.62 -27.03
C GLY A 111 29.61 35.69 -26.96
N GLU A 112 29.81 34.39 -26.70
CA GLU A 112 28.70 33.45 -26.47
C GLU A 112 28.09 33.68 -25.08
N VAL A 113 26.77 33.88 -25.03
CA VAL A 113 26.01 34.01 -23.79
C VAL A 113 25.84 32.63 -23.17
N ILE A 114 26.61 32.34 -22.12
CA ILE A 114 26.67 31.06 -21.39
C ILE A 114 25.45 30.90 -20.48
N MET A 115 24.90 31.99 -19.93
CA MET A 115 23.72 31.97 -19.07
C MET A 115 22.87 33.22 -19.28
N ARG A 116 21.58 33.08 -19.56
CA ARG A 116 20.65 34.20 -19.82
C ARG A 116 19.91 34.58 -18.53
N SER A 117 19.58 35.86 -18.37
CA SER A 117 18.84 36.36 -17.20
C SER A 117 17.43 36.82 -17.58
N ASN A 118 16.47 36.72 -16.65
CA ASN A 118 15.10 37.20 -16.86
C ASN A 118 14.92 38.70 -16.57
N ARG A 119 16.01 39.44 -16.26
CA ARG A 119 15.97 40.87 -15.88
C ARG A 119 15.25 41.77 -16.88
N GLU A 120 15.42 41.51 -18.18
CA GLU A 120 14.80 42.29 -19.27
C GLU A 120 13.49 41.67 -19.79
N THR A 121 12.99 40.63 -19.12
CA THR A 121 11.77 39.92 -19.53
C THR A 121 10.54 40.70 -19.06
N ILE A 122 9.87 41.40 -19.99
CA ILE A 122 8.60 42.11 -19.74
C ILE A 122 7.41 41.17 -19.97
N ASP A 123 6.50 41.01 -19.00
CA ASP A 123 5.30 40.19 -19.19
C ASP A 123 4.26 40.95 -20.04
N ASP A 124 4.10 40.54 -21.29
CA ASP A 124 3.15 41.11 -22.24
C ASP A 124 2.38 40.00 -22.97
N SER A 125 1.06 40.14 -23.01
CA SER A 125 0.14 39.28 -23.76
C SER A 125 0.46 39.22 -25.25
N ALA A 126 1.07 40.27 -25.82
CA ALA A 126 1.47 40.32 -27.22
C ALA A 126 2.63 39.38 -27.58
N ARG A 127 3.26 38.72 -26.59
CA ARG A 127 4.38 37.81 -26.84
C ARG A 127 4.01 36.54 -27.61
N GLN A 128 2.75 36.13 -27.59
CA GLN A 128 2.27 35.05 -28.44
C GLN A 128 1.48 35.65 -29.60
N THR A 129 2.03 35.59 -30.80
CA THR A 129 1.38 36.19 -31.98
C THR A 129 0.26 35.33 -32.55
N LEU A 130 0.27 34.02 -32.30
CA LEU A 130 -0.76 33.10 -32.77
C LEU A 130 -2.05 33.28 -31.94
N THR A 131 -3.15 33.60 -32.60
CA THR A 131 -4.44 33.83 -31.95
C THR A 131 -5.10 32.53 -31.50
N MET A 132 -6.10 32.62 -30.61
CA MET A 132 -6.82 31.43 -30.15
C MET A 132 -7.59 30.75 -31.29
N GLU A 133 -8.16 31.53 -32.21
CA GLU A 133 -8.89 31.02 -33.38
C GLU A 133 -7.97 30.23 -34.31
N GLU A 134 -6.78 30.76 -34.61
CA GLU A 134 -5.76 30.05 -35.40
C GLU A 134 -5.29 28.76 -34.70
N ILE A 135 -5.16 28.76 -33.37
CA ILE A 135 -4.82 27.56 -32.60
C ILE A 135 -5.92 26.49 -32.74
N GLU A 136 -7.19 26.89 -32.75
CA GLU A 136 -8.31 25.96 -32.91
C GLU A 136 -8.39 25.39 -34.33
N GLU A 137 -8.12 26.20 -35.34
CA GLU A 137 -8.02 25.75 -36.72
C GLU A 137 -6.89 24.72 -36.90
N LEU A 138 -5.70 25.00 -36.35
CA LEU A 138 -4.57 24.07 -36.37
C LEU A 138 -4.82 22.76 -35.61
N LYS A 139 -5.71 22.76 -34.61
CA LYS A 139 -6.14 21.51 -33.98
C LYS A 139 -7.06 20.69 -34.88
N ARG A 140 -7.88 21.36 -35.69
CA ARG A 140 -8.87 20.73 -36.58
C ARG A 140 -8.21 20.12 -37.82
N GLU A 141 -7.21 20.79 -38.38
CA GLU A 141 -6.52 20.36 -39.62
C GLU A 141 -5.65 19.11 -39.45
N GLY A 142 -5.26 18.77 -38.21
CA GLY A 142 -4.39 17.63 -37.91
C GLY A 142 -2.91 18.00 -38.08
N THR A 143 -2.27 18.34 -36.97
CA THR A 143 -0.90 18.91 -36.90
C THR A 143 0.16 17.91 -36.46
N GLY A 144 0.22 16.74 -37.12
CA GLY A 144 1.24 15.73 -36.85
C GLY A 144 1.20 15.24 -35.39
N ALA A 145 0.05 14.76 -34.93
CA ALA A 145 -0.20 14.42 -33.52
C ALA A 145 -0.06 15.60 -32.53
N GLY A 146 -0.04 16.84 -33.03
CA GLY A 146 0.11 18.07 -32.25
C GLY A 146 1.54 18.62 -32.22
N LYS A 147 2.51 17.95 -32.86
CA LYS A 147 3.91 18.39 -32.94
C LYS A 147 4.07 19.68 -33.73
N ASP A 148 3.41 19.79 -34.88
CA ASP A 148 3.55 20.95 -35.75
C ASP A 148 2.91 22.20 -35.11
N LEU A 149 1.83 22.01 -34.35
CA LEU A 149 1.22 23.06 -33.55
C LEU A 149 2.18 23.56 -32.47
N ILE A 150 2.88 22.67 -31.78
CA ILE A 150 3.89 23.05 -30.78
C ILE A 150 5.05 23.78 -31.46
N ALA A 151 5.56 23.30 -32.60
CA ALA A 151 6.63 23.96 -33.34
C ALA A 151 6.23 25.37 -33.77
N LYS A 152 5.03 25.55 -34.34
CA LYS A 152 4.47 26.86 -34.69
C LYS A 152 4.37 27.77 -33.47
N LEU A 153 3.83 27.28 -32.34
CA LEU A 153 3.71 28.04 -31.08
C LEU A 153 5.05 28.50 -30.50
N MET A 154 6.10 27.70 -30.70
CA MET A 154 7.47 28.05 -30.27
C MET A 154 8.07 29.11 -31.19
N ALA A 155 7.85 29.00 -32.51
CA ALA A 155 8.34 29.96 -33.50
C ALA A 155 7.62 31.32 -33.44
N SER A 156 6.34 31.33 -33.07
CA SER A 156 5.51 32.53 -32.96
C SER A 156 5.66 33.27 -31.62
N HIS A 157 6.51 32.78 -30.71
CA HIS A 157 6.74 33.39 -29.41
C HIS A 157 7.82 34.48 -29.48
N LEU A 158 7.42 35.75 -29.34
CA LEU A 158 8.35 36.88 -29.25
C LEU A 158 9.18 36.79 -27.97
N GLY A 159 10.50 36.94 -28.09
CA GLY A 159 11.40 36.85 -26.94
C GLY A 159 11.54 35.43 -26.38
N ILE A 160 11.27 34.38 -27.17
CA ILE A 160 11.58 33.00 -26.75
C ILE A 160 13.09 32.83 -26.46
N GLU A 161 13.93 33.59 -27.17
CA GLU A 161 15.37 33.60 -27.00
C GLU A 161 15.81 34.27 -25.68
N GLN A 162 15.02 35.16 -25.10
CA GLN A 162 15.34 35.76 -23.80
C GLN A 162 15.18 34.77 -22.64
N LYS A 163 14.56 33.60 -22.87
CA LYS A 163 14.38 32.57 -21.85
C LYS A 163 15.68 31.84 -21.58
N THR A 164 15.92 31.57 -20.30
CA THR A 164 16.94 30.62 -19.84
C THR A 164 16.64 29.21 -20.38
N ALA A 165 17.66 28.35 -20.45
CA ALA A 165 17.48 26.97 -20.91
C ALA A 165 16.39 26.22 -20.13
N PHE A 166 16.37 26.36 -18.78
CA PHE A 166 15.36 25.75 -17.93
C PHE A 166 13.95 26.32 -18.15
N SER A 167 13.83 27.63 -18.33
CA SER A 167 12.52 28.25 -18.57
C SER A 167 11.97 27.92 -19.97
N LEU A 168 12.84 27.76 -20.97
CA LEU A 168 12.48 27.25 -22.29
C LEU A 168 12.02 25.79 -22.22
N ALA A 169 12.75 24.92 -21.52
CA ALA A 169 12.37 23.52 -21.32
C ALA A 169 11.02 23.40 -20.59
N LYS A 170 10.80 24.18 -19.53
CA LYS A 170 9.52 24.26 -18.81
C LYS A 170 8.38 24.71 -19.73
N TYR A 171 8.63 25.72 -20.57
CA TYR A 171 7.65 26.21 -21.53
C TYR A 171 7.30 25.16 -22.58
N LYS A 172 8.29 24.49 -23.16
CA LYS A 172 8.10 23.38 -24.10
C LYS A 172 7.31 22.24 -23.47
N LEU A 173 7.66 21.83 -22.25
CA LEU A 173 6.94 20.81 -21.49
C LEU A 173 5.46 21.19 -21.27
N LEU A 174 5.17 22.44 -20.93
CA LEU A 174 3.79 22.91 -20.80
C LEU A 174 3.00 22.77 -22.12
N LYS A 175 3.62 23.09 -23.26
CA LYS A 175 2.99 22.95 -24.58
C LYS A 175 2.82 21.50 -24.99
N THR A 176 3.82 20.65 -24.74
CA THR A 176 3.71 19.20 -25.02
C THR A 176 2.61 18.57 -24.20
N LYS A 177 2.53 18.84 -22.88
CA LYS A 177 1.42 18.39 -22.03
C LYS A 177 0.05 18.82 -22.53
N LYS A 178 -0.06 20.00 -23.17
CA LYS A 178 -1.34 20.55 -23.61
C LYS A 178 -1.80 20.03 -24.97
N TYR A 179 -0.89 19.89 -25.93
CA TYR A 179 -1.24 19.69 -27.35
C TYR A 179 -0.81 18.34 -27.93
N LEU A 180 0.18 17.68 -27.33
CA LEU A 180 0.70 16.42 -27.86
C LEU A 180 -0.29 15.28 -27.59
N ARG A 181 -0.74 14.60 -28.63
CA ARG A 181 -1.72 13.50 -28.52
C ARG A 181 -1.03 12.19 -28.21
N ARG A 182 -0.48 12.09 -27.00
CA ARG A 182 0.15 10.86 -26.47
C ARG A 182 -0.62 10.31 -25.28
N PHE A 183 -0.42 9.04 -24.97
CA PHE A 183 -0.86 8.43 -23.73
C PHE A 183 0.00 7.20 -23.42
N THR A 184 0.12 6.84 -22.14
CA THR A 184 0.77 5.59 -21.72
C THR A 184 -0.28 4.64 -21.19
N ILE A 185 -0.22 3.37 -21.59
CA ILE A 185 -1.09 2.33 -21.06
C ILE A 185 -0.37 1.67 -19.91
N LEU A 186 -0.94 1.72 -18.71
CA LEU A 186 -0.41 1.12 -17.50
C LEU A 186 -1.34 0.00 -17.02
N PRO A 187 -0.80 -1.04 -16.38
CA PRO A 187 -1.64 -2.05 -15.75
C PRO A 187 -2.39 -1.44 -14.56
N LEU A 188 -3.54 -2.02 -14.21
CA LEU A 188 -4.26 -1.68 -12.99
C LEU A 188 -3.95 -2.73 -11.91
N ASP A 189 -2.90 -2.45 -11.13
CA ASP A 189 -2.55 -3.19 -9.92
C ASP A 189 -3.11 -2.50 -8.66
N VAL A 190 -2.90 -3.10 -7.48
CA VAL A 190 -3.35 -2.52 -6.21
C VAL A 190 -2.72 -1.16 -5.95
N PRO A 191 -1.39 -0.94 -6.11
CA PRO A 191 -0.80 0.40 -5.95
C PRO A 191 -1.41 1.44 -6.90
N MET A 192 -1.57 1.12 -8.19
CA MET A 192 -2.15 2.03 -9.18
C MET A 192 -3.63 2.33 -8.86
N LEU A 193 -4.39 1.35 -8.39
CA LEU A 193 -5.77 1.57 -7.94
C LEU A 193 -5.80 2.52 -6.74
N THR A 194 -4.94 2.31 -5.74
CA THR A 194 -4.79 3.20 -4.59
C THR A 194 -4.46 4.61 -5.05
N ARG A 195 -3.46 4.76 -5.91
CA ARG A 195 -3.05 6.05 -6.49
C ARG A 195 -4.21 6.77 -7.14
N TRP A 196 -4.92 6.09 -8.02
CA TRP A 196 -6.04 6.66 -8.76
C TRP A 196 -7.22 7.03 -7.84
N MET A 197 -7.53 6.19 -6.85
CA MET A 197 -8.55 6.49 -5.84
C MET A 197 -8.17 7.72 -5.02
N MET A 198 -6.89 7.86 -4.66
CA MET A 198 -6.37 9.02 -3.95
C MET A 198 -6.40 10.29 -4.82
N GLU A 199 -5.81 10.26 -6.02
CA GLU A 199 -5.56 11.47 -6.82
C GLU A 199 -6.77 11.95 -7.62
N GLU A 200 -7.52 11.04 -8.26
CA GLU A 200 -8.45 11.38 -9.34
C GLU A 200 -9.93 11.08 -9.04
N LYS A 201 -10.20 10.23 -8.03
CA LYS A 201 -11.56 9.77 -7.74
C LYS A 201 -12.05 10.16 -6.35
N ASP A 202 -11.93 9.26 -5.38
CA ASP A 202 -12.54 9.45 -4.06
C ASP A 202 -11.67 8.78 -2.99
N ALA A 203 -10.79 9.59 -2.40
CA ALA A 203 -9.90 9.16 -1.34
C ALA A 203 -10.65 8.75 -0.08
N SER A 204 -11.79 9.41 0.21
CA SER A 204 -12.56 9.14 1.43
C SER A 204 -13.09 7.71 1.46
N LYS A 205 -13.46 7.16 0.29
CA LYS A 205 -13.92 5.78 0.14
C LYS A 205 -12.88 4.73 0.55
N ILE A 206 -11.60 5.07 0.51
CA ILE A 206 -10.50 4.17 0.91
C ILE A 206 -9.84 4.63 2.22
N LEU A 207 -10.57 5.36 3.07
CA LEU A 207 -10.08 5.90 4.34
C LEU A 207 -8.84 6.79 4.17
N GLU A 208 -8.68 7.42 3.00
CA GLU A 208 -7.47 8.15 2.59
C GLU A 208 -6.18 7.33 2.76
N MET A 209 -6.27 6.00 2.70
CA MET A 209 -5.14 5.10 2.86
C MET A 209 -4.19 5.21 1.66
N ARG A 210 -2.95 5.64 1.94
CA ARG A 210 -1.89 5.86 0.94
C ARG A 210 -1.17 4.56 0.59
N GLU A 211 -0.45 4.55 -0.53
CA GLU A 211 0.23 3.36 -1.07
C GLU A 211 1.17 2.70 -0.05
N GLU A 212 1.96 3.50 0.67
CA GLU A 212 2.87 3.04 1.71
C GLU A 212 2.12 2.38 2.87
N MET A 213 0.94 2.87 3.22
CA MET A 213 0.10 2.31 4.29
C MET A 213 -0.52 0.99 3.86
N VAL A 214 -0.99 0.89 2.60
CA VAL A 214 -1.47 -0.38 2.01
C VAL A 214 -0.34 -1.43 2.00
N ALA A 215 0.88 -1.02 1.66
CA ALA A 215 2.03 -1.91 1.66
C ALA A 215 2.40 -2.36 3.08
N LEU A 216 2.41 -1.43 4.04
CA LEU A 216 2.76 -1.71 5.44
C LEU A 216 1.73 -2.59 6.13
N ILE A 217 0.42 -2.34 5.97
CA ILE A 217 -0.61 -3.19 6.60
C ILE A 217 -0.51 -4.64 6.09
N GLY A 218 -0.29 -4.85 4.80
CA GLY A 218 -0.09 -6.19 4.24
C GLY A 218 1.19 -6.87 4.74
N SER A 219 2.26 -6.10 4.95
CA SER A 219 3.55 -6.62 5.45
C SER A 219 3.49 -6.95 6.94
N TRP A 220 2.91 -6.05 7.76
CA TRP A 220 2.75 -6.25 9.20
C TRP A 220 1.70 -7.30 9.54
N ALA A 221 0.65 -7.47 8.74
CA ALA A 221 -0.26 -8.62 8.83
C ALA A 221 0.39 -9.94 8.38
N ASN A 222 1.66 -9.89 7.93
CA ASN A 222 2.40 -11.01 7.36
C ASN A 222 1.58 -11.72 6.29
N ALA A 223 0.96 -10.98 5.37
CA ALA A 223 0.20 -11.58 4.28
C ALA A 223 1.16 -12.19 3.26
N HIS A 224 1.10 -13.50 3.09
CA HIS A 224 1.96 -14.27 2.19
C HIS A 224 1.22 -15.51 1.72
N PHE A 225 1.64 -16.08 0.58
CA PHE A 225 1.17 -17.38 0.15
C PHE A 225 1.62 -18.50 1.13
N SER A 226 0.68 -19.38 1.51
CA SER A 226 0.94 -20.52 2.38
C SER A 226 0.02 -21.65 1.99
N GLU A 227 0.58 -22.82 1.69
CA GLU A 227 -0.15 -24.07 1.47
C GLU A 227 -0.23 -24.89 2.74
N SER A 228 -1.23 -25.76 2.82
CA SER A 228 -1.31 -26.75 3.90
C SER A 228 -0.20 -27.78 3.73
N ARG A 229 0.48 -28.09 4.83
CA ARG A 229 1.49 -29.15 4.88
C ARG A 229 0.80 -30.49 5.18
N PRO A 230 1.40 -31.63 4.79
CA PRO A 230 0.81 -32.96 5.03
C PRO A 230 0.47 -33.29 6.50
N PHE A 231 1.04 -32.55 7.45
CA PHE A 231 0.84 -32.74 8.89
C PHE A 231 0.02 -31.62 9.55
N ASP A 232 -0.45 -30.64 8.77
CA ASP A 232 -1.25 -29.55 9.33
C ASP A 232 -2.65 -30.07 9.70
N THR A 233 -3.12 -29.67 10.87
CA THR A 233 -4.48 -29.99 11.35
C THR A 233 -5.56 -29.26 10.55
N ASN A 234 -5.19 -28.20 9.82
CA ASN A 234 -6.08 -27.47 8.92
C ASN A 234 -5.74 -27.83 7.46
N PRO A 235 -6.70 -28.35 6.68
CA PRO A 235 -6.46 -28.71 5.28
C PRO A 235 -6.33 -27.47 4.37
N SER A 236 -6.78 -26.30 4.83
CA SER A 236 -6.56 -25.02 4.15
C SER A 236 -5.20 -24.44 4.51
N GLY A 237 -4.62 -23.68 3.58
CA GLY A 237 -3.39 -22.93 3.81
C GLY A 237 -3.56 -21.83 4.86
N GLY A 238 -2.73 -20.78 4.79
CA GLY A 238 -2.80 -19.70 5.78
C GLY A 238 -4.19 -19.03 5.85
N ARG A 239 -4.63 -18.60 7.03
CA ARG A 239 -5.96 -18.00 7.25
C ARG A 239 -5.83 -16.59 7.78
N TRP A 240 -6.35 -15.59 7.06
CA TRP A 240 -6.35 -14.20 7.52
C TRP A 240 -7.76 -13.74 7.85
N LEU A 241 -7.89 -13.09 9.00
CA LEU A 241 -9.10 -12.40 9.38
C LEU A 241 -8.98 -10.93 8.96
N VAL A 242 -10.02 -10.40 8.31
CA VAL A 242 -9.99 -9.05 7.73
C VAL A 242 -11.26 -8.31 8.09
N VAL A 243 -11.12 -7.04 8.50
CA VAL A 243 -12.22 -6.08 8.54
C VAL A 243 -11.90 -4.98 7.54
N ASP A 244 -12.71 -4.85 6.48
CA ASP A 244 -12.44 -3.95 5.37
C ASP A 244 -13.67 -3.10 5.04
N GLU A 245 -13.58 -1.79 5.28
CA GLU A 245 -14.57 -0.78 4.88
C GLU A 245 -14.08 0.10 3.72
N THR A 246 -12.94 -0.23 3.11
CA THR A 246 -12.33 0.49 1.97
C THR A 246 -12.90 0.07 0.61
N GLY A 247 -14.03 -0.65 0.60
CA GLY A 247 -14.67 -1.15 -0.62
C GLY A 247 -13.95 -2.35 -1.26
N GLY A 248 -13.09 -3.05 -0.51
CA GLY A 248 -12.32 -4.20 -0.97
C GLY A 248 -10.86 -3.88 -1.32
N LEU A 249 -10.34 -2.68 -1.04
CA LEU A 249 -8.94 -2.34 -1.34
C LEU A 249 -7.99 -3.13 -0.44
N LEU A 250 -8.27 -3.23 0.87
CA LEU A 250 -7.45 -4.04 1.78
C LEU A 250 -7.54 -5.52 1.41
N VAL A 251 -8.73 -6.03 1.09
CA VAL A 251 -8.88 -7.41 0.58
C VAL A 251 -8.06 -7.64 -0.68
N ALA A 252 -8.07 -6.70 -1.64
CA ALA A 252 -7.25 -6.79 -2.85
C ALA A 252 -5.76 -6.83 -2.53
N ALA A 253 -5.27 -5.95 -1.65
CA ALA A 253 -3.86 -5.89 -1.25
C ALA A 253 -3.37 -7.20 -0.62
N LEU A 254 -4.20 -7.82 0.23
CA LEU A 254 -3.88 -9.11 0.85
C LEU A 254 -3.94 -10.25 -0.17
N ALA A 255 -4.97 -10.26 -1.02
CA ALA A 255 -5.12 -11.26 -2.07
C ALA A 255 -3.99 -11.23 -3.10
N GLU A 256 -3.47 -10.05 -3.44
CA GLU A 256 -2.33 -9.88 -4.34
C GLU A 256 -1.07 -10.55 -3.77
N ARG A 257 -0.78 -10.28 -2.49
CA ARG A 257 0.36 -10.89 -1.76
C ARG A 257 0.24 -12.40 -1.58
N MET A 258 -0.98 -12.91 -1.52
CA MET A 258 -1.29 -14.34 -1.45
C MET A 258 -1.33 -15.01 -2.82
N GLY A 259 -1.20 -14.25 -3.93
CA GLY A 259 -1.27 -14.80 -5.29
C GLY A 259 -2.68 -15.24 -5.73
N ILE A 260 -3.73 -14.77 -5.07
CA ILE A 260 -5.14 -15.15 -5.32
C ILE A 260 -6.01 -13.99 -5.85
N LEU A 261 -5.41 -12.84 -6.16
CA LEU A 261 -6.13 -11.69 -6.74
C LEU A 261 -6.36 -11.83 -8.25
N TYR A 262 -5.40 -12.39 -8.98
CA TYR A 262 -5.44 -12.42 -10.44
C TYR A 262 -5.73 -13.85 -10.91
N PRO A 263 -6.71 -14.06 -11.82
CA PRO A 263 -6.95 -15.37 -12.42
C PRO A 263 -5.74 -15.79 -13.27
N SER A 264 -5.40 -17.09 -13.22
CA SER A 264 -4.35 -17.65 -14.07
C SER A 264 -4.85 -17.86 -15.51
N SER A 265 -3.93 -17.87 -16.48
CA SER A 265 -4.26 -18.10 -17.89
C SER A 265 -4.89 -19.48 -18.14
N SER A 266 -4.59 -20.47 -17.30
CA SER A 266 -5.21 -21.80 -17.34
C SER A 266 -6.66 -21.80 -16.85
N GLU A 267 -6.98 -21.04 -15.80
CA GLU A 267 -8.33 -20.96 -15.23
C GLU A 267 -9.32 -20.23 -16.14
N LEU A 268 -8.83 -19.32 -16.99
CA LEU A 268 -9.61 -18.62 -18.02
C LEU A 268 -9.96 -19.51 -19.22
N ALA A 269 -9.24 -20.62 -19.44
CA ALA A 269 -9.50 -21.53 -20.57
C ALA A 269 -10.62 -22.56 -20.28
N THR A 270 -10.95 -22.76 -19.00
CA THR A 270 -11.95 -23.74 -18.52
C THR A 270 -13.38 -23.19 -18.45
N GLU A 271 -13.81 -22.36 -19.41
CA GLU A 271 -15.18 -21.80 -19.46
C GLU A 271 -16.29 -22.84 -19.66
N ASN A 272 -15.95 -24.09 -20.01
CA ASN A 272 -16.91 -25.09 -20.51
C ASN A 272 -17.40 -26.14 -19.49
N GLU A 273 -16.93 -26.14 -18.25
CA GLU A 273 -17.42 -27.08 -17.23
C GLU A 273 -18.24 -26.34 -16.18
N HIS A 274 -19.54 -26.63 -16.11
CA HIS A 274 -20.39 -26.20 -15.00
C HIS A 274 -19.89 -26.87 -13.70
N PRO A 275 -19.22 -26.16 -12.77
CA PRO A 275 -18.81 -26.79 -11.54
C PRO A 275 -20.07 -27.05 -10.72
N THR A 276 -20.42 -28.33 -10.57
CA THR A 276 -21.55 -28.77 -9.75
C THR A 276 -21.34 -28.37 -8.28
N GLU A 277 -20.07 -28.26 -7.85
CA GLU A 277 -19.64 -27.78 -6.54
C GLU A 277 -18.44 -26.84 -6.69
N ILE A 278 -18.44 -25.73 -5.93
CA ILE A 278 -17.26 -24.86 -5.83
C ILE A 278 -16.28 -25.59 -4.90
N PRO A 279 -15.09 -26.00 -5.35
CA PRO A 279 -14.14 -26.70 -4.51
C PRO A 279 -13.71 -25.81 -3.33
N LEU A 280 -13.39 -26.45 -2.21
CA LEU A 280 -12.74 -25.78 -1.08
C LEU A 280 -11.39 -25.22 -1.53
N ALA A 281 -11.03 -24.04 -1.03
CA ALA A 281 -9.72 -23.46 -1.29
C ALA A 281 -8.62 -24.41 -0.79
N THR A 282 -7.69 -24.76 -1.69
CA THR A 282 -6.51 -25.58 -1.39
C THR A 282 -5.38 -24.76 -0.75
N SER A 283 -5.43 -23.43 -0.89
CA SER A 283 -4.42 -22.47 -0.43
C SER A 283 -5.00 -21.52 0.63
N ASN A 284 -4.47 -20.28 0.68
CA ASN A 284 -4.83 -19.24 1.63
C ASN A 284 -6.31 -18.89 1.63
N THR A 285 -6.86 -18.50 2.78
CA THR A 285 -8.23 -17.97 2.86
C THR A 285 -8.26 -16.61 3.54
N ILE A 286 -9.16 -15.75 3.05
CA ILE A 286 -9.45 -14.44 3.61
C ILE A 286 -10.87 -14.48 4.17
N THR A 287 -11.02 -14.44 5.49
CA THR A 287 -12.33 -14.26 6.14
C THR A 287 -12.57 -12.78 6.34
N LEU A 288 -13.54 -12.23 5.60
CA LEU A 288 -13.90 -10.82 5.66
C LEU A 288 -15.11 -10.63 6.58
N ILE A 289 -14.90 -9.95 7.71
CA ILE A 289 -15.98 -9.49 8.57
C ILE A 289 -16.52 -8.16 8.04
N HIS A 290 -17.84 -8.05 7.89
CA HIS A 290 -18.51 -6.85 7.40
C HIS A 290 -19.76 -6.47 8.22
N ASN A 291 -20.13 -5.18 8.16
CA ASN A 291 -21.25 -4.64 8.94
C ASN A 291 -22.62 -4.83 8.27
N ASN A 292 -22.68 -4.69 6.95
CA ASN A 292 -23.94 -4.72 6.21
C ASN A 292 -24.42 -6.16 5.93
N ALA A 293 -25.64 -6.31 5.38
CA ALA A 293 -26.16 -7.62 4.95
C ALA A 293 -25.31 -8.27 3.84
N GLN A 294 -24.59 -7.46 3.05
CA GLN A 294 -23.62 -7.90 2.05
C GLN A 294 -22.32 -7.13 2.22
N PRO A 295 -21.16 -7.75 1.95
CA PRO A 295 -19.88 -7.05 2.01
C PRO A 295 -19.77 -6.01 0.90
N ASN A 296 -19.16 -4.86 1.19
CA ASN A 296 -18.83 -3.87 0.15
C ASN A 296 -17.49 -4.21 -0.49
N LEU A 297 -17.54 -4.87 -1.66
CA LEU A 297 -16.38 -5.29 -2.44
C LEU A 297 -16.32 -4.59 -3.81
N SER A 298 -16.88 -3.38 -3.89
CA SER A 298 -17.09 -2.66 -5.15
C SER A 298 -15.81 -2.30 -5.91
N LEU A 299 -14.64 -2.32 -5.27
CA LEU A 299 -13.34 -2.11 -5.92
C LEU A 299 -12.76 -3.38 -6.53
N LEU A 300 -13.19 -4.58 -6.11
CA LEU A 300 -12.68 -5.82 -6.67
C LEU A 300 -13.06 -6.03 -8.15
N LYS A 301 -14.07 -5.30 -8.65
CA LYS A 301 -14.42 -5.28 -10.08
C LYS A 301 -13.27 -4.84 -10.98
N TYR A 302 -12.37 -4.00 -10.46
CA TYR A 302 -11.17 -3.54 -11.16
C TYR A 302 -10.16 -4.66 -11.37
N PHE A 303 -10.30 -5.77 -10.63
CA PHE A 303 -9.52 -6.99 -10.74
C PHE A 303 -10.34 -8.14 -11.32
N SER A 304 -11.39 -7.83 -12.10
CA SER A 304 -12.26 -8.82 -12.75
C SER A 304 -13.02 -9.75 -11.78
N TYR A 305 -13.25 -9.31 -10.54
CA TYR A 305 -14.09 -10.03 -9.58
C TYR A 305 -15.35 -9.23 -9.23
N ASP A 306 -16.52 -9.85 -9.39
CA ASP A 306 -17.81 -9.27 -9.01
C ASP A 306 -18.51 -10.16 -7.97
N SER A 307 -18.63 -9.66 -6.75
CA SER A 307 -19.27 -10.38 -5.64
C SER A 307 -20.79 -10.51 -5.81
N THR A 308 -21.41 -9.68 -6.65
CA THR A 308 -22.87 -9.63 -6.82
C THR A 308 -23.36 -10.53 -7.95
N ASN A 309 -22.50 -10.80 -8.93
CA ASN A 309 -22.84 -11.59 -10.10
C ASN A 309 -21.91 -12.79 -10.25
N SER A 310 -22.34 -13.94 -9.72
CA SER A 310 -21.56 -15.18 -9.81
C SER A 310 -21.38 -15.73 -11.25
N SER A 311 -22.09 -15.16 -12.23
CA SER A 311 -21.96 -15.58 -13.64
C SER A 311 -20.81 -14.90 -14.38
N THR A 312 -20.30 -13.77 -13.88
CA THR A 312 -19.25 -12.99 -14.56
C THR A 312 -17.84 -13.38 -14.15
N SER A 313 -17.67 -14.15 -13.07
CA SER A 313 -16.34 -14.56 -12.56
C SER A 313 -16.35 -15.95 -11.89
N PRO A 314 -16.89 -17.01 -12.52
CA PRO A 314 -17.03 -18.33 -11.89
C PRO A 314 -15.68 -18.99 -11.57
N THR A 315 -14.62 -18.67 -12.32
CA THR A 315 -13.27 -19.25 -12.19
C THR A 315 -12.30 -18.35 -11.44
N HIS A 316 -12.74 -17.20 -10.92
CA HIS A 316 -11.86 -16.29 -10.21
C HIS A 316 -11.41 -16.91 -8.87
N PRO A 317 -10.11 -16.89 -8.50
CA PRO A 317 -9.63 -17.54 -7.27
C PRO A 317 -10.37 -17.08 -6.01
N LEU A 318 -10.59 -15.77 -5.85
CA LEU A 318 -11.42 -15.19 -4.77
C LEU A 318 -12.81 -15.83 -4.57
N SER A 319 -13.42 -16.46 -5.58
CA SER A 319 -14.68 -17.19 -5.40
C SER A 319 -14.56 -18.34 -4.39
N THR A 320 -13.40 -18.98 -4.32
CA THR A 320 -13.07 -20.05 -3.37
C THR A 320 -12.38 -19.52 -2.13
N ASN A 321 -11.44 -18.57 -2.26
CA ASN A 321 -10.58 -18.12 -1.16
C ASN A 321 -11.19 -17.01 -0.28
N LEU A 322 -12.22 -16.27 -0.74
CA LEU A 322 -12.86 -15.20 0.02
C LEU A 322 -14.11 -15.67 0.75
N HIS A 323 -14.10 -15.54 2.08
CA HIS A 323 -15.15 -15.96 2.98
C HIS A 323 -15.79 -14.75 3.68
N PRO A 324 -16.84 -14.15 3.10
CA PRO A 324 -17.55 -13.05 3.75
C PRO A 324 -18.40 -13.56 4.91
N LEU A 325 -18.38 -12.82 6.02
CA LEU A 325 -19.09 -13.09 7.27
C LEU A 325 -19.60 -11.77 7.84
N SER A 326 -20.87 -11.68 8.21
CA SER A 326 -21.37 -10.46 8.88
C SER A 326 -21.06 -10.47 10.38
N TRP A 327 -21.01 -9.29 11.02
CA TRP A 327 -20.91 -9.20 12.49
C TRP A 327 -22.04 -9.96 13.20
N LEU A 328 -23.26 -9.95 12.66
CA LEU A 328 -24.38 -10.73 13.18
C LEU A 328 -24.08 -12.23 13.17
N GLN A 329 -23.57 -12.74 12.05
CA GLN A 329 -23.21 -14.15 11.90
C GLN A 329 -22.06 -14.56 12.80
N LEU A 330 -21.12 -13.66 13.10
CA LEU A 330 -20.01 -13.92 14.02
C LEU A 330 -20.47 -13.94 15.48
N LEU A 331 -21.25 -12.95 15.90
CA LEU A 331 -21.60 -12.73 17.31
C LEU A 331 -22.81 -13.57 17.75
N SER A 332 -23.81 -13.68 16.88
CA SER A 332 -25.07 -14.37 17.16
C SER A 332 -25.55 -15.16 15.94
N PRO A 333 -24.86 -16.26 15.56
CA PRO A 333 -25.21 -17.05 14.37
C PRO A 333 -26.68 -17.48 14.31
N SER A 334 -27.26 -17.87 15.45
CA SER A 334 -28.66 -18.31 15.55
C SER A 334 -29.68 -17.23 15.17
N SER A 335 -29.29 -15.96 15.23
CA SER A 335 -30.14 -14.83 14.87
C SER A 335 -30.17 -14.55 13.37
N ASP A 336 -29.22 -15.08 12.57
CA ASP A 336 -29.29 -15.00 11.11
C ASP A 336 -30.18 -16.13 10.57
N PRO A 337 -31.33 -15.82 9.92
CA PRO A 337 -32.20 -16.85 9.34
C PRO A 337 -31.49 -17.69 8.28
N THR A 338 -30.48 -17.14 7.59
CA THR A 338 -29.73 -17.87 6.56
C THR A 338 -28.89 -19.01 7.15
N TYR A 339 -28.42 -18.81 8.38
CA TYR A 339 -27.68 -19.82 9.15
C TYR A 339 -28.61 -20.74 9.95
N SER A 340 -29.62 -20.19 10.62
CA SER A 340 -30.46 -20.95 11.57
C SER A 340 -31.53 -21.83 10.92
N THR A 341 -31.89 -21.58 9.65
CA THR A 341 -32.91 -22.39 8.95
C THR A 341 -32.27 -23.50 8.12
N PRO A 342 -32.23 -24.77 8.60
CA PRO A 342 -31.65 -25.87 7.85
C PRO A 342 -32.48 -26.17 6.60
N ILE A 343 -31.79 -26.42 5.49
CA ILE A 343 -32.43 -26.82 4.23
C ILE A 343 -32.43 -28.34 4.16
N THR A 344 -33.61 -28.94 4.20
CA THR A 344 -33.75 -30.40 4.11
C THR A 344 -33.14 -30.94 2.81
N PRO A 345 -32.19 -31.88 2.86
CA PRO A 345 -31.70 -32.55 1.67
C PRO A 345 -32.83 -33.37 1.03
N LEU A 346 -33.13 -33.12 -0.24
CA LEU A 346 -34.12 -33.87 -1.01
C LEU A 346 -33.44 -35.05 -1.69
N SER A 347 -34.12 -36.19 -1.81
CA SER A 347 -33.57 -37.34 -2.50
C SER A 347 -33.36 -37.05 -4.00
N PRO A 348 -32.40 -37.72 -4.67
CA PRO A 348 -32.17 -37.56 -6.11
C PRO A 348 -33.42 -37.83 -6.95
N THR A 349 -34.25 -38.78 -6.51
CA THR A 349 -35.52 -39.11 -7.15
C THR A 349 -36.51 -37.94 -7.06
N THR A 350 -36.70 -37.34 -5.88
CA THR A 350 -37.54 -36.14 -5.73
C THR A 350 -36.98 -34.93 -6.49
N LEU A 351 -35.66 -34.78 -6.59
CA LEU A 351 -35.04 -33.69 -7.35
C LEU A 351 -35.24 -33.83 -8.86
N SER A 352 -35.26 -35.06 -9.38
CA SER A 352 -35.53 -35.33 -10.79
C SER A 352 -36.98 -35.02 -11.20
N THR A 353 -37.94 -35.13 -10.27
CA THR A 353 -39.35 -34.81 -10.54
C THR A 353 -39.66 -33.31 -10.48
N LEU A 354 -38.75 -32.49 -9.93
CA LEU A 354 -38.91 -31.04 -9.89
C LEU A 354 -38.67 -30.40 -11.26
N LYS A 355 -39.51 -29.42 -11.61
CA LYS A 355 -39.27 -28.51 -12.75
C LYS A 355 -37.90 -27.84 -12.63
N SER A 356 -37.24 -27.61 -13.77
CA SER A 356 -35.88 -27.04 -13.87
C SER A 356 -35.67 -25.79 -12.98
N GLY A 357 -36.61 -24.84 -12.98
CA GLY A 357 -36.54 -23.62 -12.16
C GLY A 357 -36.63 -23.87 -10.64
N LYS A 358 -37.46 -24.82 -10.21
CA LYS A 358 -37.57 -25.22 -8.79
C LYS A 358 -36.31 -25.97 -8.35
N ARG A 359 -35.81 -26.87 -9.19
CA ARG A 359 -34.57 -27.61 -8.98
C ARG A 359 -33.35 -26.68 -8.87
N GLY A 360 -33.22 -25.70 -9.77
CA GLY A 360 -32.15 -24.70 -9.73
C GLY A 360 -32.23 -23.81 -8.47
N THR A 361 -33.44 -23.42 -8.07
CA THR A 361 -33.64 -22.65 -6.83
C THR A 361 -33.26 -23.44 -5.59
N TYR A 362 -33.62 -24.72 -5.54
CA TYR A 362 -33.20 -25.63 -4.47
C TYR A 362 -31.68 -25.70 -4.36
N TYR A 363 -30.96 -25.99 -5.46
CA TYR A 363 -29.50 -26.07 -5.45
C TYR A 363 -28.82 -24.74 -5.09
N ARG A 364 -29.38 -23.59 -5.47
CA ARG A 364 -28.87 -22.28 -5.02
C ARG A 364 -29.04 -22.09 -3.52
N LYS A 365 -30.21 -22.43 -2.97
CA LYS A 365 -30.48 -22.30 -1.53
C LYS A 365 -29.57 -23.20 -0.71
N ILE A 366 -29.47 -24.49 -1.04
CA ILE A 366 -28.63 -25.44 -0.29
C ILE A 366 -27.14 -25.09 -0.37
N ARG A 367 -26.62 -24.67 -1.55
CA ARG A 367 -25.22 -24.23 -1.69
C ARG A 367 -24.94 -22.97 -0.88
N ARG A 368 -25.85 -21.99 -0.89
CA ARG A 368 -25.72 -20.78 -0.07
C ARG A 368 -25.71 -21.10 1.42
N HIS A 369 -26.63 -21.93 1.88
CA HIS A 369 -26.70 -22.35 3.29
C HIS A 369 -25.44 -23.10 3.70
N ASN A 370 -25.05 -24.14 2.97
CA ASN A 370 -23.84 -24.93 3.27
C ASN A 370 -22.58 -24.06 3.29
N ARG A 371 -22.43 -23.10 2.36
CA ARG A 371 -21.31 -22.16 2.34
C ARG A 371 -21.30 -21.28 3.59
N ILE A 372 -22.43 -20.67 3.95
CA ILE A 372 -22.53 -19.80 5.13
C ILE A 372 -22.26 -20.59 6.41
N THR A 373 -22.90 -21.76 6.57
CA THR A 373 -22.70 -22.63 7.74
C THR A 373 -21.25 -23.05 7.89
N SER A 374 -20.59 -23.42 6.78
CA SER A 374 -19.16 -23.76 6.76
C SER A 374 -18.28 -22.58 7.17
N ILE A 375 -18.52 -21.39 6.60
CA ILE A 375 -17.76 -20.17 6.92
C ILE A 375 -17.92 -19.79 8.39
N VAL A 376 -19.15 -19.81 8.92
CA VAL A 376 -19.43 -19.47 10.33
C VAL A 376 -18.74 -20.46 11.26
N HIS A 377 -18.92 -21.77 11.04
CA HIS A 377 -18.33 -22.81 11.89
C HIS A 377 -16.80 -22.76 11.84
N SER A 378 -16.22 -22.62 10.64
CA SER A 378 -14.78 -22.48 10.45
C SER A 378 -14.22 -21.21 11.11
N THR A 379 -14.96 -20.11 11.09
CA THR A 379 -14.52 -18.86 11.72
C THR A 379 -14.57 -18.95 13.24
N LEU A 380 -15.64 -19.51 13.81
CA LEU A 380 -15.77 -19.70 15.26
C LEU A 380 -14.76 -20.69 15.83
N ALA A 381 -14.29 -21.64 15.01
CA ALA A 381 -13.16 -22.52 15.38
C ALA A 381 -11.82 -21.77 15.52
N GLY A 382 -11.73 -20.51 15.10
CA GLY A 382 -10.54 -19.66 15.24
C GLY A 382 -9.35 -20.16 14.43
N SER A 383 -8.14 -20.05 14.99
CA SER A 383 -6.87 -20.42 14.36
C SER A 383 -6.49 -19.57 13.13
N PHE A 384 -6.77 -18.25 13.19
CA PHE A 384 -6.30 -17.32 12.16
C PHE A 384 -4.82 -16.97 12.36
N SER A 385 -4.09 -16.99 11.25
CA SER A 385 -2.64 -16.72 11.17
C SER A 385 -2.30 -15.24 11.22
N GLY A 386 -3.26 -14.35 10.95
CA GLY A 386 -3.06 -12.90 11.00
C GLY A 386 -4.38 -12.12 10.97
N LEU A 387 -4.32 -10.85 11.40
CA LEU A 387 -5.45 -9.91 11.42
C LEU A 387 -5.08 -8.60 10.74
N ALA A 388 -5.89 -8.17 9.77
CA ALA A 388 -5.75 -6.87 9.11
C ALA A 388 -7.07 -6.08 9.20
N ILE A 389 -7.00 -4.83 9.64
CA ILE A 389 -8.19 -3.99 9.85
C ILE A 389 -8.01 -2.64 9.17
N ALA A 390 -9.01 -2.23 8.37
CA ALA A 390 -9.18 -0.88 7.87
C ALA A 390 -10.67 -0.53 7.94
N SER A 391 -11.09 0.13 9.02
CA SER A 391 -12.50 0.41 9.33
C SER A 391 -12.66 1.73 10.09
N HIS A 392 -13.84 2.32 9.99
CA HIS A 392 -14.29 3.45 10.80
C HIS A 392 -14.76 3.03 12.22
N MET A 393 -14.93 1.74 12.47
CA MET A 393 -15.34 1.23 13.77
C MET A 393 -14.23 1.39 14.81
N ASP A 394 -14.62 1.49 16.08
CA ASP A 394 -13.67 1.52 17.20
C ASP A 394 -12.81 0.23 17.22
N PRO A 395 -11.47 0.35 17.14
CA PRO A 395 -10.56 -0.80 17.15
C PRO A 395 -10.68 -1.67 18.40
N ILE A 396 -10.98 -1.07 19.57
CA ILE A 396 -11.13 -1.80 20.83
C ILE A 396 -12.32 -2.76 20.73
N SER A 397 -13.46 -2.27 20.26
CA SER A 397 -14.67 -3.06 20.05
C SER A 397 -14.46 -4.19 19.03
N ILE A 398 -13.71 -3.95 17.95
CA ILE A 398 -13.35 -4.99 16.97
C ILE A 398 -12.46 -6.06 17.62
N LEU A 399 -11.43 -5.64 18.36
CA LEU A 399 -10.45 -6.55 18.94
C LEU A 399 -11.02 -7.46 20.02
N ARG A 400 -12.02 -7.00 20.77
CA ARG A 400 -12.77 -7.82 21.74
C ARG A 400 -13.26 -9.14 21.15
N HIS A 401 -13.71 -9.12 19.90
CA HIS A 401 -14.29 -10.28 19.23
C HIS A 401 -13.33 -11.00 18.29
N THR A 402 -12.26 -10.34 17.84
CA THR A 402 -11.32 -10.91 16.85
C THR A 402 -10.08 -11.54 17.49
N ILE A 403 -9.56 -11.00 18.60
CA ILE A 403 -8.38 -11.54 19.31
C ILE A 403 -8.56 -13.01 19.72
N PRO A 404 -9.72 -13.46 20.24
CA PRO A 404 -9.91 -14.86 20.61
C PRO A 404 -9.81 -15.82 19.42
N LEU A 405 -10.07 -15.35 18.20
CA LEU A 405 -10.04 -16.14 16.98
C LEU A 405 -8.61 -16.32 16.43
N LEU A 406 -7.65 -15.51 16.88
CA LEU A 406 -6.28 -15.53 16.40
C LEU A 406 -5.47 -16.65 17.06
N SER A 407 -4.62 -17.28 16.25
CA SER A 407 -3.60 -18.22 16.73
C SER A 407 -2.51 -17.50 17.54
N GLY A 408 -1.84 -18.21 18.44
CA GLY A 408 -0.66 -17.69 19.13
C GLY A 408 0.44 -17.35 18.13
N GLY A 409 1.02 -16.17 18.24
CA GLY A 409 2.02 -15.64 17.30
C GLY A 409 1.43 -14.91 16.08
N ALA A 410 0.12 -14.89 15.90
CA ALA A 410 -0.51 -14.16 14.81
C ALA A 410 -0.24 -12.65 14.91
N PRO A 411 0.25 -12.01 13.84
CA PRO A 411 0.42 -10.57 13.84
C PRO A 411 -0.91 -9.86 13.57
N ILE A 412 -1.02 -8.66 14.12
CA ILE A 412 -2.18 -7.78 14.02
C ILE A 412 -1.70 -6.46 13.40
N ALA A 413 -2.40 -5.99 12.38
CA ALA A 413 -2.15 -4.71 11.74
C ALA A 413 -3.47 -3.95 11.55
N ILE A 414 -3.56 -2.74 12.11
CA ILE A 414 -4.78 -1.92 12.09
C ILE A 414 -4.44 -0.55 11.54
N PHE A 415 -5.05 -0.21 10.41
CA PHE A 415 -4.94 1.12 9.81
C PHE A 415 -6.02 2.04 10.37
N SER A 416 -5.65 3.29 10.64
CA SER A 416 -6.59 4.39 10.86
C SER A 416 -6.10 5.67 10.20
N PRO A 417 -6.98 6.49 9.60
CA PRO A 417 -6.59 7.80 9.07
C PRO A 417 -6.09 8.76 10.17
N THR A 418 -6.51 8.56 11.42
CA THR A 418 -6.13 9.42 12.55
C THR A 418 -5.46 8.61 13.67
N ILE A 419 -4.67 9.27 14.52
CA ILE A 419 -3.80 8.59 15.49
C ILE A 419 -4.52 8.25 16.80
N GLU A 420 -5.52 9.05 17.18
CA GLU A 420 -6.23 9.00 18.47
C GLU A 420 -6.80 7.62 18.80
N PRO A 421 -7.56 6.93 17.91
CA PRO A 421 -8.09 5.60 18.23
C PRO A 421 -6.98 4.56 18.44
N LEU A 422 -5.84 4.72 17.75
CA LEU A 422 -4.71 3.80 17.87
C LEU A 422 -3.89 4.05 19.13
N VAL A 423 -3.82 5.29 19.62
CA VAL A 423 -3.19 5.63 20.90
C VAL A 423 -4.00 5.08 22.07
N LEU A 424 -5.33 5.23 22.04
CA LEU A 424 -6.20 4.64 23.05
C LEU A 424 -6.07 3.11 23.08
N LEU A 425 -6.01 2.50 21.89
CA LEU A 425 -5.77 1.07 21.78
C LEU A 425 -4.38 0.67 22.32
N SER A 426 -3.34 1.44 22.01
CA SER A 426 -1.98 1.18 22.53
C SER A 426 -1.92 1.30 24.05
N ASP A 427 -2.65 2.25 24.64
CA ASP A 427 -2.73 2.38 26.10
C ASP A 427 -3.40 1.17 26.75
N ALA A 428 -4.43 0.59 26.12
CA ALA A 428 -5.11 -0.62 26.60
C ALA A 428 -4.16 -1.82 26.80
N TYR A 429 -3.01 -1.82 26.10
CA TYR A 429 -1.98 -2.86 26.19
C TYR A 429 -0.65 -2.40 26.82
N SER A 430 -0.64 -1.19 27.39
CA SER A 430 0.54 -0.59 28.02
C SER A 430 1.09 -1.44 29.17
N THR A 431 2.39 -1.28 29.43
CA THR A 431 3.07 -1.98 30.54
C THR A 431 2.42 -1.66 31.88
N SER A 432 1.97 -0.42 32.10
CA SER A 432 1.28 0.00 33.33
C SER A 432 -0.03 -0.75 33.51
N ARG A 433 -0.92 -0.75 32.50
CA ARG A 433 -2.20 -1.48 32.57
C ARG A 433 -2.00 -2.98 32.70
N ARG A 434 -1.05 -3.56 31.95
CA ARG A 434 -0.71 -4.98 32.08
C ARG A 434 -0.24 -5.34 33.49
N THR A 435 0.62 -4.52 34.09
CA THR A 435 1.12 -4.74 35.45
C THR A 435 0.00 -4.65 36.46
N ALA A 436 -0.87 -3.62 36.37
CA ALA A 436 -2.03 -3.47 37.22
C ALA A 436 -2.99 -4.66 37.11
N PHE A 437 -3.26 -5.14 35.90
CA PHE A 437 -4.11 -6.30 35.65
C PHE A 437 -3.54 -7.59 36.25
N ILE A 438 -2.22 -7.80 36.17
CA ILE A 438 -1.57 -8.99 36.75
C ILE A 438 -1.56 -8.94 38.28
N GLN A 439 -1.33 -7.76 38.87
CA GLN A 439 -1.28 -7.58 40.32
C GLN A 439 -2.67 -7.67 40.97
N SER A 440 -3.68 -7.12 40.32
CA SER A 440 -5.05 -7.06 40.82
C SER A 440 -6.04 -7.32 39.68
N PRO A 441 -6.17 -8.58 39.22
CA PRO A 441 -7.09 -8.92 38.14
C PRO A 441 -8.55 -8.68 38.58
N PRO A 442 -9.42 -8.17 37.70
CA PRO A 442 -10.83 -7.98 38.01
C PRO A 442 -11.55 -9.28 38.40
N GLU A 443 -12.52 -9.22 39.31
CA GLU A 443 -13.31 -10.40 39.72
C GLU A 443 -14.05 -11.04 38.55
N SER A 444 -14.51 -10.23 37.59
CA SER A 444 -15.17 -10.71 36.37
C SER A 444 -14.23 -11.50 35.45
N PHE A 445 -12.92 -11.38 35.62
CA PHE A 445 -11.91 -12.18 34.94
C PHE A 445 -11.57 -13.44 35.73
N THR A 446 -11.34 -13.33 37.04
CA THR A 446 -10.94 -14.47 37.88
C THR A 446 -12.05 -15.49 38.10
N SER A 447 -13.32 -15.06 38.02
CA SER A 447 -14.49 -15.95 38.09
C SER A 447 -14.68 -16.80 36.83
N LEU A 448 -14.01 -16.48 35.72
CA LEU A 448 -14.10 -17.26 34.49
C LEU A 448 -13.19 -18.50 34.53
N PRO A 449 -13.65 -19.64 33.98
CA PRO A 449 -12.77 -20.79 33.74
C PRO A 449 -11.55 -20.40 32.89
N PRO A 450 -10.36 -20.97 33.13
CA PRO A 450 -9.13 -20.62 32.40
C PRO A 450 -9.27 -20.64 30.88
N ALA A 451 -9.99 -21.62 30.33
CA ALA A 451 -10.25 -21.74 28.89
C ALA A 451 -11.05 -20.55 28.30
N SER A 452 -11.85 -19.86 29.11
CA SER A 452 -12.71 -18.75 28.69
C SER A 452 -12.11 -17.37 29.00
N GLN A 453 -10.96 -17.32 29.69
CA GLN A 453 -10.30 -16.06 30.09
C GLN A 453 -9.77 -15.27 28.88
N SER A 454 -9.40 -15.95 27.78
CA SER A 454 -9.00 -15.28 26.54
C SER A 454 -10.15 -14.55 25.85
N SER A 455 -11.39 -14.93 26.12
CA SER A 455 -12.61 -14.32 25.60
C SER A 455 -13.30 -13.38 26.60
N TRP A 456 -12.61 -12.99 27.68
CA TRP A 456 -13.16 -12.05 28.66
C TRP A 456 -13.56 -10.73 27.98
N PRO A 457 -14.79 -10.23 28.17
CA PRO A 457 -15.31 -9.08 27.45
C PRO A 457 -14.65 -7.73 27.83
N GLY A 458 -13.90 -7.68 28.93
CA GLY A 458 -13.39 -6.44 29.49
C GLY A 458 -14.34 -5.76 30.46
N ASN A 459 -13.88 -4.67 31.06
CA ASN A 459 -14.66 -3.76 31.90
C ASN A 459 -14.24 -2.29 31.61
N GLU A 460 -14.67 -1.35 32.45
CA GLU A 460 -14.34 0.08 32.28
C GLU A 460 -12.83 0.35 32.40
N ASP A 461 -12.16 -0.27 33.39
CA ASP A 461 -10.72 -0.09 33.63
C ASP A 461 -9.84 -0.84 32.62
N PHE A 462 -10.31 -1.98 32.12
CA PHE A 462 -9.60 -2.83 31.18
C PHE A 462 -10.57 -3.22 30.06
N PRO A 463 -10.72 -2.37 29.02
CA PRO A 463 -11.66 -2.63 27.93
C PRO A 463 -11.32 -3.89 27.12
N LEU A 464 -10.07 -4.35 27.23
CA LEU A 464 -9.52 -5.58 26.66
C LEU A 464 -8.62 -6.26 27.70
N ASN A 465 -8.39 -7.56 27.54
CA ASN A 465 -7.39 -8.28 28.34
C ASN A 465 -5.97 -7.87 27.90
N PRO A 466 -5.20 -7.13 28.73
CA PRO A 466 -3.90 -6.55 28.35
C PRO A 466 -2.77 -7.58 28.22
N THR A 467 -3.03 -8.84 28.58
CA THR A 467 -2.06 -9.95 28.53
C THR A 467 -2.04 -10.68 27.19
N LEU A 468 -3.01 -10.42 26.30
CA LEU A 468 -3.17 -11.17 25.05
C LEU A 468 -2.28 -10.67 23.91
N LEU A 469 -1.76 -9.44 23.98
CA LEU A 469 -0.90 -8.85 22.94
C LEU A 469 0.44 -8.39 23.52
N ILE A 470 1.50 -8.48 22.70
CA ILE A 470 2.81 -7.86 22.96
C ILE A 470 3.25 -7.01 21.78
N ASN A 471 4.32 -6.23 22.00
CA ASN A 471 4.94 -5.38 20.98
C ASN A 471 3.94 -4.44 20.29
N THR A 472 3.01 -3.91 21.08
CA THR A 472 2.05 -2.91 20.61
C THR A 472 2.80 -1.64 20.23
N SER A 473 2.67 -1.22 18.97
CA SER A 473 3.31 0.01 18.49
C SER A 473 2.41 0.75 17.52
N VAL A 474 2.45 2.08 17.58
CA VAL A 474 1.78 2.96 16.61
C VAL A 474 2.85 3.59 15.75
N GLN A 475 2.73 3.43 14.43
CA GLN A 475 3.72 3.87 13.46
C GLN A 475 3.03 4.69 12.36
N SER A 476 3.80 5.53 11.69
CA SER A 476 3.39 6.20 10.46
C SER A 476 4.57 6.20 9.49
N ALA A 477 4.29 6.31 8.21
CA ALA A 477 5.25 6.38 7.13
C ALA A 477 4.77 7.45 6.14
N ARG A 478 5.72 8.17 5.54
CA ARG A 478 5.41 9.23 4.59
C ARG A 478 6.31 9.09 3.38
N VAL A 479 5.71 9.18 2.20
CA VAL A 479 6.44 9.22 0.94
C VAL A 479 6.59 10.67 0.49
N ARG A 480 7.81 11.05 0.11
CA ARG A 480 8.10 12.34 -0.52
C ARG A 480 8.63 12.12 -1.92
N GLU A 481 7.88 12.53 -2.91
CA GLU A 481 8.30 12.47 -4.31
C GLU A 481 9.41 13.50 -4.59
N TRP A 482 10.30 13.17 -5.52
CA TRP A 482 11.41 14.02 -5.95
C TRP A 482 11.36 14.25 -7.45
N GLN A 483 11.58 15.50 -7.85
CA GLN A 483 11.99 15.81 -9.21
C GLN A 483 13.49 15.51 -9.30
N VAL A 484 13.87 14.66 -10.25
CA VAL A 484 15.28 14.27 -10.49
C VAL A 484 15.62 14.59 -11.93
N LEU A 485 16.18 15.76 -12.15
CA LEU A 485 16.54 16.29 -13.47
C LEU A 485 17.83 17.11 -13.32
N PRO A 486 18.73 17.11 -14.32
CA PRO A 486 20.01 17.82 -14.24
C PRO A 486 19.83 19.29 -13.85
N GLY A 487 20.55 19.75 -12.83
CA GLY A 487 20.50 21.14 -12.33
C GLY A 487 19.20 21.57 -11.63
N ARG A 488 18.21 20.68 -11.50
CA ARG A 488 16.89 21.01 -10.91
C ARG A 488 16.31 19.87 -10.04
N THR A 489 17.19 19.14 -9.35
CA THR A 489 16.80 18.08 -8.43
C THR A 489 16.31 18.69 -7.11
N HIS A 490 15.04 18.48 -6.78
CA HIS A 490 14.46 18.93 -5.52
C HIS A 490 13.22 18.08 -5.18
N PRO A 491 12.80 18.01 -3.91
CA PRO A 491 11.53 17.38 -3.57
C PRO A 491 10.37 18.13 -4.23
N VAL A 492 9.28 17.43 -4.53
CA VAL A 492 8.05 18.10 -4.97
C VAL A 492 7.58 19.04 -3.86
N MET A 493 7.34 20.30 -4.21
CA MET A 493 7.08 21.37 -3.23
C MET A 493 5.68 21.31 -2.61
N THR A 494 4.73 20.70 -3.31
CA THR A 494 3.33 20.58 -2.91
C THR A 494 2.89 19.12 -3.02
N GLY A 495 2.26 18.60 -1.98
CA GLY A 495 1.65 17.28 -1.99
C GLY A 495 0.18 17.35 -1.65
N ARG A 496 -0.52 16.22 -1.83
CA ARG A 496 -1.90 16.09 -1.38
C ARG A 496 -1.94 16.14 0.16
N GLY A 497 -2.71 17.09 0.70
CA GLY A 497 -3.05 17.13 2.13
C GLY A 497 -4.00 16.00 2.53
N GLY A 498 -4.66 16.14 3.70
CA GLY A 498 -5.54 15.10 4.26
C GLY A 498 -4.79 14.16 5.20
N ALA A 499 -5.40 13.02 5.50
CA ALA A 499 -4.82 12.03 6.39
C ALA A 499 -3.52 11.44 5.80
N GLU A 500 -2.52 11.31 6.65
CA GLU A 500 -1.27 10.61 6.32
C GLU A 500 -1.39 9.13 6.65
N GLY A 501 -2.25 8.79 7.61
CA GLY A 501 -2.48 7.42 8.05
C GLY A 501 -1.51 6.97 9.14
N TYR A 502 -2.04 6.14 10.02
CA TYR A 502 -1.31 5.52 11.12
C TYR A 502 -1.60 4.02 11.14
N LEU A 503 -0.63 3.26 11.61
CA LEU A 503 -0.71 1.82 11.72
C LEU A 503 -0.44 1.39 13.16
N PHE A 504 -1.36 0.64 13.74
CA PHE A 504 -1.13 -0.09 14.98
C PHE A 504 -0.70 -1.52 14.65
N THR A 505 0.38 -1.97 15.27
CA THR A 505 0.91 -3.32 15.09
C THR A 505 1.04 -4.02 16.44
N ALA A 506 0.75 -5.32 16.48
CA ALA A 506 0.95 -6.14 17.67
C ALA A 506 1.11 -7.63 17.30
N THR A 507 1.50 -8.44 18.28
CA THR A 507 1.54 -9.91 18.14
C THR A 507 0.66 -10.55 19.20
N ARG A 508 -0.23 -11.46 18.78
CA ARG A 508 -1.03 -12.29 19.68
C ARG A 508 -0.13 -13.23 20.47
N VAL A 509 -0.29 -13.28 21.78
CA VAL A 509 0.44 -14.19 22.68
C VAL A 509 -0.50 -14.97 23.56
N VAL A 510 -0.18 -16.23 23.82
CA VAL A 510 -0.91 -17.06 24.77
C VAL A 510 -0.24 -16.90 26.14
N PRO A 511 -0.96 -16.43 27.18
CA PRO A 511 -0.42 -16.37 28.54
C PRO A 511 0.07 -17.75 28.98
N ALA A 512 1.22 -17.79 29.64
CA ALA A 512 1.77 -19.05 30.11
C ALA A 512 0.98 -19.61 31.30
N GLU A 513 0.72 -20.91 31.29
CA GLU A 513 0.17 -21.63 32.43
C GLU A 513 1.32 -22.06 33.37
N GLY A 514 1.38 -21.49 34.57
CA GLY A 514 2.38 -21.84 35.58
C GLY A 514 3.74 -21.13 35.44
N ARG A 515 4.77 -21.70 36.08
CA ARG A 515 6.12 -21.12 36.15
C ARG A 515 6.86 -21.36 34.83
N VAL A 516 7.10 -20.29 34.07
CA VAL A 516 7.90 -20.36 32.83
C VAL A 516 9.37 -20.47 33.19
N GLU A 517 9.93 -21.68 33.12
CA GLU A 517 11.38 -21.89 33.20
C GLU A 517 12.01 -21.65 31.83
N ALA A 518 12.73 -20.54 31.68
CA ALA A 518 13.53 -20.28 30.49
C ALA A 518 14.66 -21.33 30.39
N ARG A 519 14.48 -22.39 29.60
CA ARG A 519 15.55 -23.33 29.23
C ARG A 519 16.47 -22.70 28.17
N GLY A 520 17.13 -21.61 28.52
CA GLY A 520 18.27 -21.10 27.77
C GLY A 520 19.48 -21.99 28.04
N LYS A 521 20.08 -22.59 27.00
CA LYS A 521 21.43 -23.17 27.09
C LYS A 521 22.45 -22.04 27.21
N PHE A 522 22.52 -21.38 28.35
CA PHE A 522 23.64 -20.51 28.66
C PHE A 522 24.87 -21.38 28.90
N VAL A 523 25.64 -21.65 27.84
CA VAL A 523 26.99 -22.19 27.98
C VAL A 523 27.81 -21.09 28.65
N ARG A 524 27.97 -21.21 29.96
CA ARG A 524 28.82 -20.32 30.75
C ARG A 524 30.25 -20.53 30.26
N LYS A 525 30.74 -19.62 29.40
CA LYS A 525 32.12 -19.63 28.90
C LYS A 525 33.02 -19.36 30.11
N LYS A 526 33.57 -20.42 30.70
CA LYS A 526 34.55 -20.33 31.79
C LYS A 526 35.80 -19.70 31.17
N GLY A 527 36.11 -18.46 31.56
CA GLY A 527 37.34 -17.79 31.16
C GLY A 527 38.54 -18.63 31.61
N GLY A 528 39.45 -18.91 30.68
CA GLY A 528 40.72 -19.54 30.99
C GLY A 528 41.65 -18.52 31.64
N GLU A 529 42.03 -18.76 32.88
CA GLU A 529 43.18 -18.10 33.50
C GLU A 529 44.45 -18.87 33.14
N VAL A 530 45.38 -18.16 32.48
CA VAL A 530 46.78 -18.55 32.32
C VAL A 530 47.53 -18.13 33.58
N ALA A 531 48.43 -19.02 34.00
CA ALA A 531 49.15 -19.04 35.25
C ALA A 531 50.03 -17.80 35.56
N GLY A 532 50.13 -17.50 36.86
CA GLY A 532 51.39 -17.14 37.50
C GLY A 532 51.40 -15.84 38.31
N LYS A 533 51.23 -15.94 39.65
CA LYS A 533 52.31 -15.63 40.62
C LYS A 533 51.87 -15.82 42.07
N GLU A 534 52.61 -16.72 42.70
CA GLU A 534 53.08 -16.80 44.10
C GLU A 534 52.15 -16.71 45.31
N LYS A 535 52.30 -17.76 46.11
CA LYS A 535 51.76 -18.03 47.45
C LYS A 535 52.24 -17.01 48.48
N VAL A 536 51.34 -16.60 49.37
CA VAL A 536 51.61 -16.54 50.81
C VAL A 536 50.39 -17.09 51.56
N GLU A 537 50.56 -18.24 52.21
CA GLU A 537 49.62 -18.77 53.19
C GLU A 537 49.64 -17.93 54.47
N LYS A 538 48.47 -17.66 55.06
CA LYS A 538 48.31 -17.81 56.51
C LYS A 538 46.84 -18.03 56.90
N LYS A 539 46.62 -19.20 57.50
CA LYS A 539 45.40 -19.67 58.20
C LYS A 539 44.92 -18.67 59.25
N ARG A 540 43.58 -18.54 59.40
CA ARG A 540 42.78 -19.00 60.57
C ARG A 540 41.35 -18.41 60.50
N GLU A 541 40.35 -19.30 60.50
CA GLU A 541 39.00 -19.11 61.07
C GLU A 541 39.07 -19.18 62.62
N PRO A 542 37.98 -19.01 63.42
CA PRO A 542 36.66 -18.40 63.19
C PRO A 542 36.19 -17.42 64.33
N GLU A 543 34.99 -16.84 64.12
CA GLU A 543 33.92 -16.49 65.09
C GLU A 543 34.10 -15.38 66.16
N GLY A 544 33.04 -14.56 66.32
CA GLY A 544 32.80 -13.77 67.52
C GLY A 544 31.95 -12.50 67.34
N ASP A 545 30.68 -12.60 67.74
CA ASP A 545 29.57 -11.63 67.77
C ASP A 545 29.84 -10.23 68.38
N GLY A 546 29.00 -9.24 68.01
CA GLY A 546 28.84 -7.98 68.75
C GLY A 546 28.02 -6.90 68.03
N GLU A 547 26.81 -6.64 68.52
CA GLU A 547 25.98 -5.44 68.23
C GLU A 547 26.66 -4.14 68.71
N VAL A 548 26.35 -2.99 68.09
CA VAL A 548 25.91 -1.69 68.69
C VAL A 548 25.70 -0.63 67.57
N GLU A 549 24.66 0.17 67.75
CA GLU A 549 24.15 1.31 66.96
C GLU A 549 25.02 2.60 66.90
N GLU A 550 24.53 3.52 66.04
CA GLU A 550 24.64 4.99 66.01
C GLU A 550 25.80 5.69 65.27
N GLY A 551 25.43 6.66 64.41
CA GLY A 551 26.23 7.89 64.29
C GLY A 551 26.48 8.59 62.93
N SER A 552 25.43 9.06 62.25
CA SER A 552 25.33 10.36 61.52
C SER A 552 26.08 10.70 60.18
N PRO A 553 25.57 11.68 59.39
CA PRO A 553 25.92 12.00 57.99
C PRO A 553 26.68 13.37 57.88
N PRO A 554 26.49 14.22 56.83
CA PRO A 554 26.86 14.15 55.40
C PRO A 554 27.89 15.25 55.00
N LYS A 555 28.42 15.23 53.76
CA LYS A 555 28.95 16.46 53.11
C LYS A 555 28.55 16.56 51.64
N LYS A 556 27.67 17.53 51.38
CA LYS A 556 27.58 18.29 50.11
C LYS A 556 28.90 19.04 49.90
N VAL A 557 29.34 19.28 48.67
CA VAL A 557 29.64 20.61 48.13
C VAL A 557 29.50 20.58 46.60
N LYS A 558 28.91 21.67 46.13
CA LYS A 558 28.52 22.08 44.78
C LYS A 558 29.60 23.05 44.27
N LEU A 559 29.78 23.25 42.96
CA LEU A 559 29.64 24.57 42.32
C LEU A 559 30.16 24.62 40.88
N ASP A 560 29.40 25.38 40.12
CA ASP A 560 29.46 25.76 38.71
C ASP A 560 30.54 26.81 38.39
N VAL A 561 30.71 27.11 37.10
CA VAL A 561 30.58 28.45 36.45
C VAL A 561 31.58 28.68 35.30
N ASP A 562 31.01 28.72 34.09
CA ASP A 562 31.12 29.65 32.94
C ASP A 562 32.42 30.12 32.26
N ALA A 563 32.30 30.14 30.92
CA ALA A 563 32.51 31.24 29.96
C ALA A 563 33.71 31.26 28.97
N GLU A 564 33.30 31.30 27.69
CA GLU A 564 33.82 32.04 26.52
C GLU A 564 35.16 31.70 25.82
N GLY A 565 35.07 31.58 24.49
CA GLY A 565 36.05 32.20 23.57
C GLY A 565 36.76 31.32 22.54
N GLY A 566 36.31 31.39 21.28
CA GLY A 566 37.19 31.68 20.13
C GLY A 566 38.06 30.58 19.48
N MET A 567 37.69 30.28 18.22
CA MET A 567 38.56 30.20 17.02
C MET A 567 39.30 28.90 16.64
N GLU A 568 38.91 28.39 15.47
CA GLU A 568 39.62 27.68 14.40
C GLU A 568 40.88 26.84 14.69
N SER A 569 40.84 25.56 14.33
CA SER A 569 41.85 24.97 13.44
C SER A 569 41.38 23.66 12.79
N SER A 570 41.78 23.52 11.54
CA SER A 570 41.54 22.43 10.61
C SER A 570 42.38 21.19 10.91
N SER A 571 41.84 19.98 10.65
CA SER A 571 42.62 18.87 10.08
C SER A 571 41.76 17.65 9.73
N ASN A 572 41.68 17.41 8.41
CA ASN A 572 41.64 16.13 7.70
C ASN A 572 41.23 14.85 8.45
N VAL A 573 40.03 14.33 8.13
CA VAL A 573 39.73 12.90 8.29
C VAL A 573 39.60 12.27 6.90
N LYS A 574 40.53 11.35 6.61
CA LYS A 574 40.53 10.50 5.42
C LYS A 574 39.41 9.47 5.49
N ILE A 575 38.74 9.31 4.36
CA ILE A 575 37.81 8.24 4.02
C ILE A 575 38.62 6.96 3.78
N GLU A 576 38.24 5.85 4.42
CA GLU A 576 38.56 4.50 3.96
C GLU A 576 37.28 3.83 3.46
N GLU A 577 37.28 3.54 2.16
CA GLU A 577 36.25 2.77 1.46
C GLU A 577 36.32 1.30 1.87
N ALA A 578 35.21 0.74 2.32
CA ALA A 578 35.01 -0.70 2.40
C ALA A 578 34.16 -1.15 1.20
N LYS A 579 34.79 -1.86 0.27
CA LYS A 579 34.11 -2.63 -0.78
C LYS A 579 33.28 -3.76 -0.17
N ILE A 580 32.00 -3.81 -0.49
CA ILE A 580 31.24 -5.03 -0.83
C ILE A 580 30.39 -4.71 -2.05
#